data_AF-A0A969NJ57-F1
#
_entry.id   AF-A0A969NJ57-F1
#
_cell.length_a   1.000
_cell.length_b   1.000
_cell.length_c   1.000
_cell.angle_alpha   90.00
_cell.angle_beta   90.00
_cell.angle_gamma   90.00
#
_symmetry.space_group_name_H-M   'P 1'
#
loop_
_entity.id
_entity.type
_entity.pdbx_description
1 polymer ?
#
loop_
_entity_poly.entity_id
_entity_poly.type
_entity_poly.pdbx_seq_one_letter_code
_entity_poly.pdbx_strand_id
1 'polypeptide(L)'
;MKSLFTVQYSHALDKFFLTEKENPEQGTPFDIPIIDSENNSIIELGAFMVDKEQIECSKPSKIVFANPNNKPVVSLGYGYLYNFYAISQPTFAPEGWHVPTREEWENFNGGEINSSILGGYLKEAGTEHWQAPNTGAVDSFWFLLHFPGGYRYTHGEFYYFGTSARFWSNSLYASAIGVTFYLSHDNTQLSRQYRDADCGLSVRLLKNDSNNPGSLIDVEGNEYPTINIGGQIWTARNWKCTRLNDGTPIEKITDNYSWGSAVNPAYCAYNNDESLV
;
A
#
# COMPACT_ATOMS: atom_id res chain seq x y z
N MET A 1 8.34 -7.30 21.03
CA MET A 1 7.67 -6.65 22.18
C MET A 1 6.46 -5.93 21.61
N LYS A 2 5.24 -6.19 22.08
CA LYS A 2 4.06 -5.44 21.64
C LYS A 2 4.13 -4.07 22.29
N SER A 3 4.48 -3.02 21.55
CA SER A 3 4.30 -1.66 22.03
C SER A 3 2.81 -1.44 22.27
N LEU A 4 2.45 -1.27 23.54
CA LEU A 4 1.09 -0.88 23.91
C LEU A 4 0.98 0.64 23.70
N PHE A 5 0.01 1.07 22.91
CA PHE A 5 -0.38 2.47 22.82
C PHE A 5 -1.56 2.73 23.75
N THR A 6 -1.59 3.91 24.35
CA THR A 6 -2.72 4.41 25.12
C THR A 6 -3.33 5.57 24.35
N VAL A 7 -4.64 5.50 24.09
CA VAL A 7 -5.38 6.65 23.58
C VAL A 7 -5.80 7.53 24.76
N GLN A 8 -5.45 8.81 24.74
CA GLN A 8 -5.84 9.81 25.73
C GLN A 8 -6.66 10.90 25.05
N TYR A 9 -7.72 11.38 25.68
CA TYR A 9 -8.50 12.53 25.19
C TYR A 9 -8.16 13.76 26.02
N SER A 10 -7.76 14.86 25.38
CA SER A 10 -7.53 16.14 26.05
C SER A 10 -8.78 16.99 25.98
N HIS A 11 -9.43 17.19 27.12
CA HIS A 11 -10.54 18.12 27.26
C HIS A 11 -10.13 19.58 26.97
N ALA A 12 -8.85 19.93 27.17
CA ALA A 12 -8.36 21.29 26.93
C ALA A 12 -8.17 21.59 25.44
N LEU A 13 -7.90 20.56 24.63
CA LEU A 13 -7.62 20.70 23.20
C LEU A 13 -8.72 20.11 22.30
N ASP A 14 -9.71 19.45 22.89
CA ASP A 14 -10.77 18.71 22.21
C ASP A 14 -10.23 17.73 21.15
N LYS A 15 -9.20 16.96 21.53
CA LYS A 15 -8.44 16.08 20.63
C LYS A 15 -8.07 14.75 21.31
N PHE A 16 -7.92 13.70 20.51
CA PHE A 16 -7.34 12.41 20.93
C PHE A 16 -5.83 12.34 20.64
N PHE A 17 -5.09 11.68 21.52
CA PHE A 17 -3.64 11.49 21.49
C PHE A 17 -3.31 10.01 21.62
N LEU A 18 -2.36 9.52 20.84
CA LEU A 18 -1.76 8.20 21.03
C LEU A 18 -0.44 8.38 21.79
N THR A 19 -0.28 7.72 22.92
CA THR A 19 0.96 7.70 23.71
C THR A 19 1.49 6.27 23.82
N GLU A 20 2.76 6.08 23.46
CA GLU A 20 3.44 4.79 23.65
C GLU A 20 3.72 4.59 25.14
N LYS A 21 3.32 3.42 25.68
CA LYS A 21 3.26 3.18 27.13
C LYS A 21 4.63 3.16 27.82
N GLU A 22 5.73 3.05 27.07
CA GLU A 22 7.08 2.96 27.63
C GLU A 22 7.81 4.31 27.74
N ASN A 23 7.25 5.43 27.25
CA ASN A 23 7.93 6.73 27.39
C ASN A 23 6.95 7.93 27.38
N PRO A 24 6.22 8.19 28.49
CA PRO A 24 5.16 9.21 28.55
C PRO A 24 5.64 10.67 28.39
N GLU A 25 6.94 10.94 28.46
CA GLU A 25 7.51 12.30 28.36
C GLU A 25 8.03 12.68 26.96
N GLN A 26 8.02 11.76 26.00
CA GLN A 26 8.54 11.98 24.63
C GLN A 26 7.50 11.74 23.52
N GLY A 27 6.20 11.83 23.83
CA GLY A 27 5.16 11.70 22.81
C GLY A 27 5.29 12.78 21.73
N THR A 28 5.66 12.39 20.52
CA THR A 28 5.52 13.24 19.34
C THR A 28 4.02 13.43 19.05
N PRO A 29 3.52 14.66 18.98
CA PRO A 29 2.14 14.90 18.59
C PRO A 29 1.93 14.40 17.16
N PHE A 30 1.07 13.40 16.99
CA PHE A 30 0.50 13.08 15.68
C PHE A 30 -0.87 13.76 15.60
N ASP A 31 -0.98 14.78 14.76
CA ASP A 31 -2.26 15.41 14.43
C ASP A 31 -3.06 14.45 13.55
N ILE A 32 -4.04 13.76 14.14
CA ILE A 32 -5.09 13.07 13.38
C ILE A 32 -6.22 14.08 13.18
N PRO A 33 -6.53 14.53 11.94
CA PRO A 33 -7.64 15.42 11.71
C PRO A 33 -8.95 14.68 12.02
N ILE A 34 -9.68 15.17 13.02
CA ILE A 34 -11.04 14.73 13.35
C ILE A 34 -11.98 15.58 12.50
N ILE A 35 -12.71 14.96 11.56
CA ILE A 35 -13.82 15.61 10.86
C ILE A 35 -15.11 15.18 11.56
N ASP A 36 -15.67 16.07 12.37
CA ASP A 36 -17.03 15.90 12.91
C ASP A 36 -18.02 16.20 11.78
N SER A 37 -18.67 15.15 11.27
CA SER A 37 -19.86 15.35 10.43
C SER A 37 -21.08 15.17 11.32
N GLU A 38 -21.60 16.33 11.73
CA GLU A 38 -22.77 16.58 12.54
C GLU A 38 -23.83 15.46 12.49
N ASN A 39 -24.01 14.78 13.63
CA ASN A 39 -25.11 13.87 13.96
C ASN A 39 -25.07 12.44 13.37
N ASN A 40 -24.12 11.60 13.82
CA ASN A 40 -24.36 10.31 14.48
C ASN A 40 -23.06 9.50 14.61
N SER A 41 -22.53 9.46 15.84
CA SER A 41 -21.89 8.31 16.51
C SER A 41 -20.73 7.53 15.85
N ILE A 42 -20.02 8.06 14.85
CA ILE A 42 -18.89 7.32 14.26
C ILE A 42 -17.66 8.23 14.07
N ILE A 43 -16.51 7.77 14.56
CA ILE A 43 -15.20 8.42 14.37
C ILE A 43 -14.49 7.70 13.22
N GLU A 44 -14.22 8.39 12.12
CA GLU A 44 -13.39 7.86 11.02
C GLU A 44 -11.91 7.86 11.42
N LEU A 45 -11.33 6.67 11.53
CA LEU A 45 -9.89 6.46 11.63
C LEU A 45 -9.44 5.75 10.35
N GLY A 46 -9.42 6.48 9.23
CA GLY A 46 -9.16 5.87 7.93
C GLY A 46 -10.13 4.72 7.62
N ALA A 47 -9.62 3.58 7.13
CA ALA A 47 -10.43 2.42 6.71
C ALA A 47 -11.19 1.68 7.84
N PHE A 48 -11.20 2.21 9.07
CA PHE A 48 -11.87 1.60 10.22
C PHE A 48 -12.80 2.59 10.91
N MET A 49 -14.00 2.12 11.23
CA MET A 49 -15.00 2.82 12.04
C MET A 49 -14.87 2.36 13.50
N VAL A 50 -14.75 3.29 14.44
CA VAL A 50 -14.80 2.96 15.87
C VAL A 50 -16.15 3.39 16.45
N ASP A 51 -16.88 2.42 16.99
CA ASP A 51 -18.11 2.65 17.74
C ASP A 51 -17.77 3.25 19.12
N LYS A 52 -18.36 4.41 19.41
CA LYS A 52 -18.15 5.14 20.68
C LYS A 52 -18.57 4.32 21.90
N GLU A 53 -19.53 3.40 21.78
CA GLU A 53 -19.98 2.54 22.87
C GLU A 53 -18.97 1.43 23.22
N GLN A 54 -18.02 1.12 22.32
CA GLN A 54 -16.94 0.15 22.53
C GLN A 54 -15.69 0.78 23.19
N ILE A 55 -15.69 2.10 23.42
CA ILE A 55 -14.61 2.81 24.10
C ILE A 55 -14.88 2.79 25.61
N GLU A 56 -14.48 1.71 26.29
CA GLU A 56 -14.49 1.67 27.77
C GLU A 56 -13.36 2.57 28.33
N CYS A 57 -13.69 3.83 28.61
CA CYS A 57 -12.76 4.83 29.15
C CYS A 57 -12.19 4.47 30.54
N SER A 58 -12.71 3.42 31.19
CA SER A 58 -12.25 2.89 32.48
C SER A 58 -11.24 1.73 32.37
N LYS A 59 -11.00 1.19 31.16
CA LYS A 59 -10.02 0.12 30.87
C LYS A 59 -9.41 0.31 29.48
N PRO A 60 -8.33 1.10 29.34
CA PRO A 60 -7.80 1.55 28.04
C PRO A 60 -7.10 0.46 27.19
N SER A 61 -7.22 -0.82 27.55
CA SER A 61 -6.47 -1.92 26.92
C SER A 61 -7.23 -2.71 25.86
N LYS A 62 -8.40 -2.24 25.39
CA LYS A 62 -9.17 -2.98 24.38
C LYS A 62 -9.99 -2.07 23.46
N ILE A 63 -9.32 -1.38 22.54
CA ILE A 63 -10.01 -0.90 21.33
C ILE A 63 -10.09 -2.10 20.39
N VAL A 64 -11.31 -2.62 20.19
CA VAL A 64 -11.58 -3.65 19.18
C VAL A 64 -12.00 -2.91 17.91
N PHE A 65 -11.18 -2.96 16.86
CA PHE A 65 -11.60 -2.49 15.54
C PHE A 65 -12.68 -3.45 15.02
N ALA A 66 -13.94 -3.05 15.15
CA ALA A 66 -15.04 -3.79 14.56
C ALA A 66 -15.07 -3.43 13.07
N ASN A 67 -14.96 -4.45 12.22
CA ASN A 67 -15.29 -4.34 10.80
C ASN A 67 -16.81 -4.10 10.70
N PRO A 68 -17.27 -2.88 10.39
CA PRO A 68 -18.67 -2.49 10.58
C PRO A 68 -19.65 -3.25 9.68
N ASN A 69 -19.15 -4.01 8.70
CA ASN A 69 -19.98 -4.70 7.71
C ASN A 69 -19.99 -6.21 7.85
N ASN A 70 -19.28 -6.80 8.83
CA ASN A 70 -19.04 -8.25 8.87
C ASN A 70 -18.53 -8.82 7.52
N LYS A 71 -18.03 -7.94 6.61
CA LYS A 71 -17.40 -8.36 5.36
C LYS A 71 -16.19 -9.19 5.80
N PRO A 72 -16.06 -10.48 5.43
CA PRO A 72 -14.86 -11.23 5.76
C PRO A 72 -13.63 -10.39 5.37
N VAL A 73 -12.58 -10.41 6.18
CA VAL A 73 -11.27 -9.89 5.78
C VAL A 73 -10.96 -10.60 4.46
N VAL A 74 -11.19 -9.89 3.36
CA VAL A 74 -11.12 -10.45 2.02
C VAL A 74 -9.70 -10.98 1.88
N SER A 75 -9.57 -12.24 1.47
CA SER A 75 -8.29 -12.92 1.20
C SER A 75 -7.29 -11.92 0.64
N LEU A 76 -6.25 -11.66 1.41
CA LEU A 76 -5.24 -10.67 1.08
C LEU A 76 -4.32 -11.27 0.01
N GLY A 77 -4.45 -10.80 -1.23
CA GLY A 77 -3.60 -11.20 -2.34
C GLY A 77 -2.41 -10.25 -2.54
N TYR A 78 -1.34 -10.79 -3.12
CA TYR A 78 -0.14 -10.06 -3.53
C TYR A 78 -0.38 -9.21 -4.79
N GLY A 79 -1.52 -9.37 -5.47
CA GLY A 79 -1.81 -8.73 -6.76
C GLY A 79 -0.95 -9.31 -7.90
N TYR A 80 -1.08 -8.70 -9.08
CA TYR A 80 -0.29 -9.10 -10.24
C TYR A 80 0.99 -8.28 -10.40
N LEU A 81 1.95 -8.86 -11.10
CA LEU A 81 3.17 -8.21 -11.57
C LEU A 81 2.97 -7.78 -13.02
N TYR A 82 3.16 -6.49 -13.31
CA TYR A 82 2.98 -5.90 -14.63
C TYR A 82 4.31 -5.40 -15.17
N ASN A 83 4.51 -5.50 -16.49
CA ASN A 83 5.62 -4.82 -17.15
C ASN A 83 5.35 -3.32 -17.32
N PHE A 84 6.40 -2.54 -17.64
CA PHE A 84 6.26 -1.10 -17.82
C PHE A 84 5.38 -0.74 -19.03
N TYR A 85 5.38 -1.59 -20.06
CA TYR A 85 4.50 -1.41 -21.22
C TYR A 85 3.03 -1.43 -20.84
N ALA A 86 2.63 -2.23 -19.84
CA ALA A 86 1.27 -2.24 -19.34
C ALA A 86 0.94 -0.97 -18.55
N ILE A 87 1.78 -0.60 -17.58
CA ILE A 87 1.48 0.53 -16.69
C ILE A 87 1.56 1.90 -17.38
N SER A 88 2.22 1.97 -18.54
CA SER A 88 2.28 3.17 -19.36
C SER A 88 1.09 3.33 -20.32
N GLN A 89 0.16 2.36 -20.37
CA GLN A 89 -1.04 2.51 -21.17
C GLN A 89 -1.92 3.65 -20.62
N PRO A 90 -2.44 4.56 -21.47
CA PRO A 90 -3.29 5.66 -21.01
C PRO A 90 -4.55 5.21 -20.27
N THR A 91 -5.04 4.01 -20.59
CA THR A 91 -6.23 3.39 -20.00
C THR A 91 -5.88 2.34 -18.93
N PHE A 92 -4.64 2.27 -18.45
CA PHE A 92 -4.26 1.31 -17.40
C PHE A 92 -5.02 1.56 -16.09
N ALA A 93 -5.16 2.82 -15.69
CA ALA A 93 -5.89 3.23 -14.50
C ALA A 93 -7.29 3.74 -14.87
N PRO A 94 -8.30 3.55 -13.99
CA PRO A 94 -9.61 4.18 -14.16
C PRO A 94 -9.55 5.71 -14.17
N GLU A 95 -10.60 6.36 -14.69
CA GLU A 95 -10.69 7.82 -14.71
C GLU A 95 -10.54 8.42 -13.30
N GLY A 96 -9.75 9.50 -13.20
CA GLY A 96 -9.45 10.16 -11.93
C GLY A 96 -8.38 9.47 -11.08
N TRP A 97 -7.79 8.39 -11.59
CA TRP A 97 -6.66 7.66 -11.00
C TRP A 97 -5.51 7.55 -12.00
N HIS A 98 -4.30 7.36 -11.49
CA HIS A 98 -3.11 7.12 -12.31
C HIS A 98 -2.10 6.25 -11.57
N VAL A 99 -1.15 5.69 -12.31
CA VAL A 99 0.05 5.07 -11.73
C VAL A 99 0.99 6.20 -11.30
N PRO A 100 1.39 6.28 -10.01
CA PRO A 100 2.12 7.43 -9.49
C PRO A 100 3.45 7.64 -10.21
N THR A 101 3.79 8.89 -10.46
CA THR A 101 5.07 9.33 -11.01
C THR A 101 6.18 9.21 -9.97
N ARG A 102 7.43 9.37 -10.42
CA ARG A 102 8.59 9.46 -9.51
C ARG A 102 8.42 10.57 -8.49
N GLU A 103 7.95 11.75 -8.90
CA GLU A 103 7.80 12.90 -8.02
C GLU A 103 6.71 12.65 -6.97
N GLU A 104 5.62 11.99 -7.32
CA GLU A 104 4.55 11.64 -6.38
C GLU A 104 4.99 10.60 -5.36
N TRP A 105 5.80 9.61 -5.76
CA TRP A 105 6.45 8.70 -4.83
C TRP A 105 7.49 9.42 -3.95
N GLU A 106 8.27 10.34 -4.50
CA GLU A 106 9.25 11.11 -3.70
C GLU A 106 8.56 12.03 -2.68
N ASN A 107 7.34 12.48 -3.00
CA ASN A 107 6.45 13.22 -2.11
C ASN A 107 5.59 12.31 -1.21
N PHE A 108 5.85 11.00 -1.18
CA PHE A 108 5.16 10.08 -0.29
C PHE A 108 5.28 10.56 1.17
N ASN A 109 4.14 10.59 1.88
CA ASN A 109 4.05 11.12 3.24
C ASN A 109 4.55 12.57 3.37
N GLY A 110 4.31 13.43 2.36
CA GLY A 110 4.67 14.85 2.41
C GLY A 110 6.15 15.15 2.14
N GLY A 111 6.87 14.27 1.44
CA GLY A 111 8.27 14.50 1.02
C GLY A 111 9.33 13.75 1.82
N GLU A 112 8.94 12.86 2.72
CA GLU A 112 9.85 12.19 3.66
C GLU A 112 10.32 10.81 3.17
N ILE A 113 10.39 10.56 1.86
CA ILE A 113 10.81 9.24 1.35
C ILE A 113 12.20 8.81 1.85
N ASN A 114 13.09 9.77 2.10
CA ASN A 114 14.45 9.51 2.62
C ASN A 114 14.50 9.25 4.13
N SER A 115 13.33 9.21 4.79
CA SER A 115 13.24 8.86 6.21
C SER A 115 13.79 7.45 6.43
N SER A 116 14.71 7.34 7.39
CA SER A 116 15.37 6.08 7.73
C SER A 116 14.42 5.05 8.32
N ILE A 117 13.19 5.41 8.67
CA ILE A 117 12.22 4.55 9.35
C ILE A 117 10.95 4.27 8.52
N LEU A 118 10.68 5.06 7.47
CA LEU A 118 9.45 5.01 6.69
C LEU A 118 9.16 3.62 6.10
N GLY A 119 10.20 2.93 5.65
CA GLY A 119 10.05 1.58 5.09
C GLY A 119 9.67 0.53 6.12
N GLY A 120 10.08 0.66 7.38
CA GLY A 120 9.68 -0.27 8.45
C GLY A 120 8.17 -0.17 8.71
N TYR A 121 7.78 1.05 8.96
CA TYR A 121 6.43 1.59 8.94
C TYR A 121 5.55 1.02 7.79
N LEU A 122 6.07 0.92 6.56
CA LEU A 122 5.32 0.41 5.39
C LEU A 122 5.10 -1.11 5.34
N LYS A 123 5.75 -1.89 6.20
CA LYS A 123 5.68 -3.35 6.22
C LYS A 123 4.74 -3.84 7.31
N GLU A 124 4.06 -4.95 7.03
CA GLU A 124 3.37 -5.75 8.04
C GLU A 124 4.36 -6.17 9.13
N ALA A 125 3.98 -6.10 10.41
CA ALA A 125 4.82 -6.58 11.50
C ALA A 125 4.82 -8.11 11.61
N GLY A 126 5.83 -8.62 12.31
CA GLY A 126 6.01 -10.07 12.42
C GLY A 126 6.57 -10.67 11.14
N THR A 127 6.33 -11.97 10.95
CA THR A 127 6.93 -12.72 9.84
C THR A 127 5.96 -13.70 9.18
N GLU A 128 4.69 -13.32 9.10
CA GLU A 128 3.69 -14.14 8.41
C GLU A 128 3.94 -14.12 6.90
N HIS A 129 4.05 -12.93 6.30
CA HIS A 129 4.38 -12.76 4.89
C HIS A 129 5.82 -12.28 4.67
N TRP A 130 6.33 -11.43 5.55
CA TRP A 130 7.72 -10.99 5.52
C TRP A 130 8.65 -11.99 6.18
N GLN A 131 9.74 -12.35 5.53
CA GLN A 131 10.78 -13.18 6.14
C GLN A 131 11.59 -12.36 7.16
N ALA A 132 12.11 -13.04 8.18
CA ALA A 132 13.02 -12.44 9.15
C ALA A 132 14.24 -11.79 8.45
N PRO A 133 14.78 -10.66 8.94
CA PRO A 133 14.47 -10.07 10.26
C PRO A 133 13.24 -9.15 10.28
N ASN A 134 12.67 -8.80 9.12
CA ASN A 134 11.64 -7.78 8.97
C ASN A 134 11.91 -6.50 9.78
N THR A 135 13.13 -5.96 9.64
CA THR A 135 13.69 -4.89 10.47
C THR A 135 12.78 -3.67 10.51
N GLY A 136 12.49 -3.20 11.73
CA GLY A 136 11.70 -2.00 12.02
C GLY A 136 10.25 -2.05 11.54
N ALA A 137 9.75 -3.22 11.15
CA ALA A 137 8.35 -3.38 10.78
C ALA A 137 7.44 -3.17 11.98
N VAL A 138 6.42 -2.35 11.77
CA VAL A 138 5.42 -2.03 12.79
C VAL A 138 4.05 -2.04 12.13
N ASP A 139 3.08 -2.68 12.78
CA ASP A 139 1.67 -2.65 12.39
C ASP A 139 1.14 -1.27 12.68
N SER A 140 1.52 -0.34 11.83
CA SER A 140 1.13 1.04 11.93
C SER A 140 -0.20 1.20 11.21
N PHE A 141 -1.01 2.15 11.70
CA PHE A 141 -2.43 2.36 11.37
C PHE A 141 -2.76 2.57 9.89
N TRP A 142 -1.72 2.53 9.07
CA TRP A 142 -1.75 2.88 7.68
C TRP A 142 -1.43 1.68 6.77
N PHE A 143 -1.21 0.45 7.24
CA PHE A 143 -1.51 -0.79 6.47
C PHE A 143 -1.17 -0.79 4.94
N LEU A 144 -0.02 -0.26 4.51
CA LEU A 144 0.07 0.28 3.14
C LEU A 144 0.89 -0.48 2.12
N LEU A 145 1.89 -1.29 2.50
CA LEU A 145 2.63 -2.12 1.54
C LEU A 145 2.84 -3.51 2.13
N HIS A 146 1.71 -4.16 2.43
CA HIS A 146 1.64 -5.40 3.19
C HIS A 146 2.51 -6.53 2.65
N PHE A 147 2.62 -6.67 1.32
CA PHE A 147 3.03 -7.94 0.77
C PHE A 147 4.36 -7.89 0.03
N PRO A 148 5.36 -8.65 0.49
CA PRO A 148 6.62 -8.83 -0.21
C PRO A 148 6.43 -9.80 -1.38
N GLY A 149 5.67 -9.37 -2.38
CA GLY A 149 5.34 -10.17 -3.57
C GLY A 149 6.51 -10.40 -4.52
N GLY A 150 7.71 -9.91 -4.19
CA GLY A 150 8.86 -10.00 -5.05
C GLY A 150 8.64 -9.27 -6.38
N TYR A 151 9.33 -9.74 -7.41
CA TYR A 151 9.16 -9.25 -8.77
C TYR A 151 9.61 -10.31 -9.79
N ARG A 152 9.31 -10.07 -11.06
CA ARG A 152 9.76 -10.85 -12.21
C ARG A 152 10.83 -10.09 -12.99
N TYR A 153 11.96 -10.70 -13.28
CA TYR A 153 13.08 -10.06 -13.93
C TYR A 153 13.00 -10.15 -15.46
N THR A 154 13.96 -9.49 -16.13
CA THR A 154 14.00 -9.34 -17.60
C THR A 154 13.99 -10.67 -18.34
N HIS A 155 14.61 -11.72 -17.82
CA HIS A 155 14.61 -13.06 -18.45
C HIS A 155 13.53 -14.00 -17.87
N GLY A 156 12.56 -13.44 -17.15
CA GLY A 156 11.37 -14.12 -16.68
C GLY A 156 11.51 -14.82 -15.32
N GLU A 157 12.69 -14.85 -14.71
CA GLU A 157 12.89 -15.40 -13.36
C GLU A 157 12.21 -14.54 -12.29
N PHE A 158 11.78 -15.19 -11.22
CA PHE A 158 11.12 -14.55 -10.08
C PHE A 158 12.09 -14.41 -8.91
N TYR A 159 12.07 -13.27 -8.23
CA TYR A 159 12.99 -13.00 -7.12
C TYR A 159 12.31 -12.31 -5.94
N TYR A 160 12.90 -12.52 -4.76
CA TYR A 160 12.62 -11.80 -3.51
C TYR A 160 11.20 -11.89 -2.95
N PHE A 161 10.46 -12.94 -3.26
CA PHE A 161 9.22 -13.21 -2.54
C PHE A 161 9.49 -13.44 -1.05
N GLY A 162 8.63 -12.88 -0.20
CA GLY A 162 8.84 -12.87 1.24
C GLY A 162 9.87 -11.85 1.73
N THR A 163 10.74 -11.31 0.86
CA THR A 163 11.88 -10.47 1.29
C THR A 163 11.84 -9.05 0.72
N SER A 164 11.08 -8.79 -0.33
CA SER A 164 10.94 -7.46 -0.91
C SER A 164 9.57 -7.21 -1.52
N ALA A 165 9.05 -6.00 -1.34
CA ALA A 165 7.91 -5.46 -2.06
C ALA A 165 8.43 -4.39 -3.03
N ARG A 166 7.98 -4.42 -4.30
CA ARG A 166 8.48 -3.54 -5.35
C ARG A 166 7.35 -2.96 -6.19
N PHE A 167 7.45 -1.67 -6.45
CA PHE A 167 6.41 -0.89 -7.09
C PHE A 167 6.96 -0.12 -8.27
N TRP A 168 6.20 -0.13 -9.36
CA TRP A 168 6.45 0.79 -10.45
C TRP A 168 6.08 2.23 -10.06
N SER A 169 6.85 3.17 -10.62
CA SER A 169 6.34 4.51 -10.91
C SER A 169 6.13 4.66 -12.41
N ASN A 170 5.22 5.54 -12.84
CA ASN A 170 5.04 5.87 -14.26
C ASN A 170 6.05 6.92 -14.73
N SER A 171 7.34 6.66 -14.49
CA SER A 171 8.44 7.56 -14.84
C SER A 171 9.65 6.76 -15.32
N LEU A 172 10.28 7.25 -16.38
CA LEU A 172 11.49 6.67 -16.95
C LEU A 172 12.73 7.45 -16.48
N TYR A 173 13.78 6.72 -16.13
CA TYR A 173 15.13 7.28 -15.93
C TYR A 173 15.86 7.43 -17.26
N ALA A 174 15.72 6.42 -18.14
CA ALA A 174 16.28 6.39 -19.48
C ALA A 174 15.35 5.59 -20.41
N SER A 175 15.70 5.50 -21.70
CA SER A 175 14.97 4.66 -22.64
C SER A 175 14.88 3.23 -22.10
N ALA A 176 13.65 2.72 -21.98
CA ALA A 176 13.33 1.40 -21.43
C ALA A 176 13.84 1.12 -20.00
N ILE A 177 14.17 2.14 -19.22
CA ILE A 177 14.55 1.98 -17.80
C ILE A 177 13.59 2.81 -16.94
N GLY A 178 12.69 2.12 -16.24
CA GLY A 178 11.71 2.71 -15.33
C GLY A 178 12.27 2.97 -13.94
N VAL A 179 11.71 3.98 -13.28
CA VAL A 179 11.96 4.30 -11.87
C VAL A 179 11.04 3.44 -11.00
N THR A 180 11.61 2.82 -9.98
CA THR A 180 10.92 1.86 -9.09
C THR A 180 11.18 2.23 -7.64
N PHE A 181 10.27 1.79 -6.78
CA PHE A 181 10.38 1.93 -5.34
C PHE A 181 10.26 0.57 -4.68
N TYR A 182 11.05 0.33 -3.63
CA TYR A 182 11.04 -0.96 -2.95
C TYR A 182 11.26 -0.86 -1.45
N LEU A 183 10.74 -1.89 -0.79
CA LEU A 183 10.99 -2.21 0.61
C LEU A 183 11.78 -3.51 0.68
N SER A 184 12.62 -3.63 1.71
CA SER A 184 13.37 -4.85 2.01
C SER A 184 13.10 -5.31 3.43
N HIS A 185 13.10 -6.61 3.62
CA HIS A 185 12.90 -7.23 4.93
C HIS A 185 14.02 -6.89 5.92
N ASP A 186 15.23 -6.57 5.46
CA ASP A 186 16.40 -6.29 6.30
C ASP A 186 16.66 -4.79 6.54
N ASN A 187 15.85 -3.90 5.95
CA ASN A 187 15.99 -2.45 6.05
C ASN A 187 14.67 -1.78 6.48
N THR A 188 14.77 -0.52 6.88
CA THR A 188 13.69 0.34 7.36
C THR A 188 13.40 1.51 6.43
N GLN A 189 13.97 1.53 5.23
CA GLN A 189 13.82 2.61 4.24
C GLN A 189 12.92 2.21 3.09
N LEU A 190 12.14 3.17 2.58
CA LEU A 190 11.57 3.10 1.23
C LEU A 190 12.64 3.59 0.26
N SER A 191 13.12 2.71 -0.61
CA SER A 191 14.27 2.99 -1.46
C SER A 191 13.88 3.07 -2.93
N ARG A 192 14.50 4.01 -3.65
CA ARG A 192 14.37 4.13 -5.11
C ARG A 192 15.39 3.21 -5.80
N GLN A 193 14.99 2.61 -6.92
CA GLN A 193 15.87 1.87 -7.82
C GLN A 193 15.42 2.05 -9.28
N TYR A 194 16.20 1.50 -10.21
CA TYR A 194 15.88 1.47 -11.64
C TYR A 194 15.73 0.01 -12.11
N ARG A 195 14.81 -0.23 -13.03
CA ARG A 195 14.57 -1.54 -13.65
C ARG A 195 14.24 -1.38 -15.12
N ASP A 196 14.65 -2.36 -15.90
CA ASP A 196 14.28 -2.46 -17.31
C ASP A 196 12.76 -2.60 -17.45
N ALA A 197 12.22 -2.05 -18.55
CA ALA A 197 10.79 -1.93 -18.81
C ALA A 197 10.06 -3.28 -18.93
N ASP A 198 10.79 -4.35 -19.20
CA ASP A 198 10.33 -5.74 -19.27
C ASP A 198 10.28 -6.44 -17.90
N CYS A 199 10.76 -5.83 -16.81
CA CYS A 199 10.56 -6.38 -15.47
C CYS A 199 9.08 -6.34 -15.06
N GLY A 200 8.63 -7.32 -14.28
CA GLY A 200 7.27 -7.41 -13.74
C GLY A 200 7.23 -6.99 -12.29
N LEU A 201 6.61 -5.86 -11.97
CA LEU A 201 6.49 -5.33 -10.60
C LEU A 201 5.04 -5.07 -10.22
N SER A 202 4.78 -4.97 -8.91
CA SER A 202 3.46 -4.60 -8.40
C SER A 202 3.13 -3.14 -8.72
N VAL A 203 1.84 -2.81 -8.71
CA VAL A 203 1.34 -1.47 -8.99
C VAL A 203 0.38 -1.01 -7.92
N ARG A 204 0.45 0.26 -7.59
CA ARG A 204 -0.53 1.00 -6.80
C ARG A 204 -1.03 2.16 -7.64
N LEU A 205 -2.27 2.58 -7.42
CA LEU A 205 -2.82 3.75 -8.06
C LEU A 205 -2.95 4.89 -7.04
N LEU A 206 -2.79 6.10 -7.56
CA LEU A 206 -2.93 7.35 -6.85
C LEU A 206 -4.11 8.13 -7.44
N LYS A 207 -4.92 8.73 -6.58
CA LYS A 207 -6.03 9.60 -6.99
C LYS A 207 -5.49 10.93 -7.49
N ASN A 208 -6.06 11.47 -8.56
CA ASN A 208 -5.65 12.75 -9.15
C ASN A 208 -5.99 13.98 -8.28
N ASP A 209 -6.88 13.82 -7.31
CA ASP A 209 -7.36 14.87 -6.42
C ASP A 209 -7.38 14.39 -4.96
N SER A 210 -7.75 15.29 -4.03
CA SER A 210 -7.83 15.00 -2.60
C SER A 210 -9.19 14.44 -2.16
N ASN A 211 -10.08 14.08 -3.07
CA ASN A 211 -11.41 13.54 -2.73
C ASN A 211 -11.29 12.03 -2.53
N ASN A 212 -11.34 11.57 -1.28
CA ASN A 212 -11.22 10.15 -0.96
C ASN A 212 -12.56 9.42 -1.16
N PRO A 213 -12.68 8.50 -2.14
CA PRO A 213 -13.91 7.76 -2.36
C PRO A 213 -14.10 6.56 -1.41
N GLY A 214 -13.14 6.30 -0.50
CA GLY A 214 -13.09 5.13 0.39
C GLY A 214 -12.70 3.82 -0.31
N SER A 215 -13.04 3.66 -1.59
CA SER A 215 -12.60 2.55 -2.43
C SER A 215 -12.54 2.93 -3.92
N LEU A 216 -11.71 2.22 -4.66
CA LEU A 216 -11.70 2.18 -6.13
C LEU A 216 -12.21 0.81 -6.58
N ILE A 217 -13.03 0.78 -7.63
CA ILE A 217 -13.50 -0.45 -8.27
C ILE A 217 -13.01 -0.44 -9.72
N ASP A 218 -12.36 -1.51 -10.17
CA ASP A 218 -11.91 -1.64 -11.56
C ASP A 218 -13.00 -2.15 -12.50
N VAL A 219 -12.66 -2.27 -13.79
CA VAL A 219 -13.57 -2.75 -14.85
C VAL A 219 -14.00 -4.22 -14.66
N GLU A 220 -13.30 -4.98 -13.83
CA GLU A 220 -13.58 -6.39 -13.53
C GLU A 220 -14.32 -6.57 -12.18
N GLY A 221 -14.63 -5.46 -11.49
CA GLY A 221 -15.32 -5.46 -10.21
C GLY A 221 -14.42 -5.73 -9.00
N ASN A 222 -13.09 -5.68 -9.15
CA ASN A 222 -12.18 -5.79 -8.02
C ASN A 222 -12.21 -4.50 -7.18
N GLU A 223 -12.39 -4.65 -5.87
CA GLU A 223 -12.46 -3.54 -4.91
C GLU A 223 -11.09 -3.31 -4.23
N TYR A 224 -10.60 -2.07 -4.35
CA TYR A 224 -9.35 -1.58 -3.76
C TYR A 224 -9.69 -0.49 -2.74
N PRO A 225 -9.65 -0.77 -1.43
CA PRO A 225 -9.82 0.27 -0.42
C PRO A 225 -8.78 1.38 -0.61
N THR A 226 -9.10 2.59 -0.18
CA THR A 226 -8.22 3.76 -0.36
C THR A 226 -7.80 4.35 0.97
N ILE A 227 -6.66 5.02 0.99
CA ILE A 227 -6.07 5.57 2.21
C ILE A 227 -5.32 6.87 1.92
N ASN A 228 -5.43 7.82 2.84
CA ASN A 228 -4.73 9.09 2.78
C ASN A 228 -3.37 9.02 3.49
N ILE A 229 -2.31 9.40 2.79
CA ILE A 229 -0.93 9.44 3.28
C ILE A 229 -0.34 10.80 2.91
N GLY A 230 -0.03 11.63 3.89
CA GLY A 230 0.56 12.94 3.63
C GLY A 230 -0.23 13.80 2.62
N GLY A 231 -1.56 13.65 2.56
CA GLY A 231 -2.43 14.37 1.64
C GLY A 231 -2.66 13.68 0.29
N GLN A 232 -2.00 12.56 0.01
CA GLN A 232 -2.18 11.76 -1.20
C GLN A 232 -3.11 10.58 -0.93
N ILE A 233 -4.03 10.28 -1.86
CA ILE A 233 -4.95 9.13 -1.72
C ILE A 233 -4.47 7.97 -2.58
N TRP A 234 -4.09 6.88 -1.92
CA TRP A 234 -3.51 5.69 -2.53
C TRP A 234 -4.48 4.51 -2.45
N THR A 235 -4.43 3.60 -3.43
CA THR A 235 -5.00 2.26 -3.26
C THR A 235 -4.25 1.50 -2.17
N ALA A 236 -4.97 0.89 -1.23
CA ALA A 236 -4.46 0.09 -0.12
C ALA A 236 -4.15 -1.37 -0.49
N ARG A 237 -4.43 -1.78 -1.74
CA ARG A 237 -4.06 -3.10 -2.28
C ARG A 237 -3.27 -2.98 -3.59
N ASN A 238 -2.45 -3.98 -3.87
CA ASN A 238 -1.75 -4.10 -5.16
C ASN A 238 -2.79 -4.31 -6.27
N TRP A 239 -2.56 -3.67 -7.40
CA TRP A 239 -3.42 -3.78 -8.57
C TRP A 239 -3.51 -5.22 -9.05
N LYS A 240 -4.70 -5.66 -9.46
CA LYS A 240 -4.95 -7.02 -9.94
C LYS A 240 -5.91 -7.11 -11.13
N CYS A 241 -6.18 -6.00 -11.80
CA CYS A 241 -6.98 -5.98 -13.01
C CYS A 241 -6.19 -6.59 -14.18
N THR A 242 -6.80 -7.52 -14.90
CA THR A 242 -6.21 -8.18 -16.07
C THR A 242 -6.55 -7.48 -17.38
N ARG A 243 -7.24 -6.33 -17.28
CA ARG A 243 -7.72 -5.52 -18.42
C ARG A 243 -7.37 -4.06 -18.22
N LEU A 244 -7.18 -3.36 -19.34
CA LEU A 244 -7.26 -1.91 -19.38
C LEU A 244 -8.70 -1.46 -19.13
N ASN A 245 -8.88 -0.21 -18.73
CA ASN A 245 -10.18 0.38 -18.39
C ASN A 245 -11.12 0.50 -19.61
N ASP A 246 -10.60 0.39 -20.83
CA ASP A 246 -11.39 0.28 -22.07
C ASP A 246 -11.83 -1.17 -22.38
N GLY A 247 -11.51 -2.13 -21.51
CA GLY A 247 -11.84 -3.54 -21.62
C GLY A 247 -10.80 -4.39 -22.36
N THR A 248 -9.77 -3.77 -22.96
CA THR A 248 -8.68 -4.46 -23.66
C THR A 248 -7.95 -5.40 -22.70
N PRO A 249 -7.84 -6.70 -23.00
CA PRO A 249 -7.06 -7.63 -22.19
C PRO A 249 -5.57 -7.25 -22.18
N ILE A 250 -4.94 -7.34 -21.01
CA ILE A 250 -3.48 -7.33 -20.88
C ILE A 250 -3.00 -8.78 -21.10
N GLU A 251 -1.88 -8.99 -21.79
CA GLU A 251 -1.42 -10.35 -22.10
C GLU A 251 -0.90 -11.04 -20.84
N LYS A 252 -1.44 -12.22 -20.52
CA LYS A 252 -0.87 -13.06 -19.46
C LYS A 252 0.28 -13.88 -20.03
N ILE A 253 1.49 -13.61 -19.56
CA ILE A 253 2.69 -14.34 -20.02
C ILE A 253 3.27 -15.11 -18.84
N THR A 254 3.41 -16.44 -18.95
CA THR A 254 3.91 -17.28 -17.85
C THR A 254 5.27 -17.91 -18.10
N ASP A 255 5.68 -18.06 -19.37
CA ASP A 255 6.98 -18.61 -19.71
C ASP A 255 8.06 -17.52 -19.78
N ASN A 256 9.30 -17.92 -19.54
CA ASN A 256 10.43 -17.00 -19.42
C ASN A 256 10.85 -16.39 -20.75
N TYR A 257 10.75 -17.16 -21.83
CA TYR A 257 11.19 -16.74 -23.16
C TYR A 257 10.30 -15.63 -23.70
N SER A 258 8.98 -15.84 -23.69
CA SER A 258 8.00 -14.84 -24.11
C SER A 258 8.04 -13.61 -23.21
N TRP A 259 8.27 -13.77 -21.90
CA TRP A 259 8.39 -12.64 -20.98
C TRP A 259 9.57 -11.74 -21.35
N GLY A 260 10.76 -12.32 -21.51
CA GLY A 260 11.97 -11.54 -21.82
C GLY A 260 12.06 -11.02 -23.24
N SER A 261 11.07 -11.31 -24.08
CA SER A 261 10.93 -10.72 -25.42
C SER A 261 9.65 -9.90 -25.58
N ALA A 262 8.89 -9.69 -24.50
CA ALA A 262 7.66 -8.92 -24.52
C ALA A 262 7.95 -7.43 -24.71
N VAL A 263 7.34 -6.85 -25.75
CA VAL A 263 7.34 -5.41 -26.04
C VAL A 263 5.94 -4.79 -25.94
N ASN A 264 4.97 -5.59 -25.48
CA ASN A 264 3.56 -5.23 -25.32
C ASN A 264 3.16 -5.32 -23.83
N PRO A 265 2.00 -4.72 -23.44
CA PRO A 265 1.45 -4.89 -22.10
C PRO A 265 1.33 -6.35 -21.67
N ALA A 266 2.01 -6.71 -20.57
CA ALA A 266 1.96 -8.05 -20.03
C ALA A 266 1.84 -8.06 -18.50
N TYR A 267 1.25 -9.13 -17.98
CA TYR A 267 1.14 -9.39 -16.55
C TYR A 267 1.34 -10.88 -16.21
N CYS A 268 1.63 -11.16 -14.94
CA CYS A 268 1.63 -12.51 -14.37
C CYS A 268 1.47 -12.48 -12.84
N ALA A 269 1.05 -13.59 -12.25
CA ALA A 269 1.18 -13.81 -10.81
C ALA A 269 2.64 -14.17 -10.47
N TYR A 270 3.06 -13.92 -9.23
CA TYR A 270 4.38 -14.38 -8.78
C TYR A 270 4.48 -15.91 -8.92
N ASN A 271 5.59 -16.42 -9.46
CA ASN A 271 5.78 -17.84 -9.81
C ASN A 271 4.67 -18.44 -10.68
N ASN A 272 3.87 -17.60 -11.35
CA ASN A 272 2.66 -18.00 -12.08
C ASN A 272 1.61 -18.71 -11.19
N ASP A 273 1.63 -18.46 -9.88
CA ASP A 273 0.70 -19.04 -8.91
C ASP A 273 -0.47 -18.08 -8.66
N GLU A 274 -1.61 -18.38 -9.29
CA GLU A 274 -2.84 -17.58 -9.15
C GLU A 274 -3.43 -17.60 -7.73
N SER A 275 -3.02 -18.54 -6.87
CA SER A 275 -3.46 -18.54 -5.48
C SER A 275 -2.89 -17.38 -4.66
N LEU A 276 -1.88 -16.68 -5.20
CA LEU A 276 -1.24 -15.53 -4.57
C LEU A 276 -1.93 -14.19 -4.89
N VAL A 277 -3.08 -14.15 -5.59
CA VAL A 277 -3.68 -12.91 -6.14
C VAL A 277 -5.04 -12.55 -5.53
#